data_AF-A0A1W1BMF0-F1
#
_entry.id   AF-A0A1W1BMF0-F1
#
_cell.length_a   1.000
_cell.length_b   1.000
_cell.length_c   1.000
_cell.angle_alpha   90.00
_cell.angle_beta   90.00
_cell.angle_gamma   90.00
#
_symmetry.space_group_name_H-M   'P 1'
#
loop_
_entity.id
_entity.type
_entity.pdbx_description
1 polymer ?
#
loop_
_entity_poly.entity_id
_entity_poly.type
_entity_poly.pdbx_seq_one_letter_code
_entity_poly.pdbx_strand_id
1 'polypeptide(L)'
;MAAYIILFIIILIFALLIYNPGKTPPPPEKEKKPSDNRNKEAEAQKRAEAQKRADEEQKAARERTKVQLEQRAREKAAKEREAQQKAAELKAAEKEAERQAAEAAAVKAEAEKKAAEEAAKKREEQKKREAREKAEAETKAKETARREAERQAAEAAAQKKEEERKAAKAETEETVPETIPEIPEYPEFSHSRLLEMGLSDEEAREFVDELITQIENQIPLIQAAIDANDFHQMERMTHSIKGSSTNIGTGGVADLLVDYNTYLKTGHDLPLAKAYLENLKIYLAKLREQYR
;
A
#
# COMPACT_ATOMS: atom_id res chain seq x y z
N MET A 1 14.70 -61.20 -35.80
CA MET A 1 14.34 -60.61 -37.11
C MET A 1 15.52 -60.61 -38.09
N ALA A 2 16.68 -60.02 -37.76
CA ALA A 2 17.82 -59.93 -38.69
C ALA A 2 18.39 -61.28 -39.18
N ALA A 3 18.44 -62.31 -38.32
CA ALA A 3 18.97 -63.63 -38.69
C ALA A 3 18.14 -64.38 -39.75
N TYR A 4 16.81 -64.21 -39.76
CA TYR A 4 15.93 -64.87 -40.73
C TYR A 4 16.04 -64.28 -42.14
N ILE A 5 16.38 -62.99 -42.24
CA ILE A 5 16.56 -62.29 -43.53
C ILE A 5 17.81 -62.81 -44.24
N ILE A 6 18.89 -63.08 -43.50
CA ILE A 6 20.15 -63.61 -44.06
C ILE A 6 19.96 -65.06 -44.55
N LEU A 7 19.26 -65.91 -43.78
CA LEU A 7 18.98 -67.29 -44.18
C LEU A 7 18.14 -67.35 -45.47
N PHE A 8 17.14 -66.46 -45.60
CA PHE A 8 16.28 -66.38 -46.79
C PHE A 8 17.06 -65.99 -48.05
N ILE A 9 18.01 -65.06 -47.94
CA ILE A 9 18.86 -64.64 -49.08
C ILE A 9 19.75 -65.80 -49.56
N ILE A 10 20.31 -66.60 -48.65
CA ILE A 10 21.15 -67.75 -49.00
C ILE A 10 20.35 -68.83 -49.76
N ILE A 11 19.12 -69.10 -49.34
CA ILE A 11 18.22 -70.06 -50.02
C ILE A 11 17.87 -69.58 -51.43
N LEU A 12 17.67 -68.27 -51.61
CA LEU A 12 17.32 -67.67 -52.90
C LEU A 12 18.49 -67.75 -53.91
N ILE A 13 19.73 -67.58 -53.43
CA ILE A 13 20.94 -67.76 -54.25
C ILE A 13 21.09 -69.23 -54.67
N PHE A 14 20.82 -70.18 -53.77
CA PHE A 14 20.85 -71.61 -54.10
C PHE A 14 19.78 -72.00 -55.12
N ALA A 15 18.57 -71.45 -55.01
CA ALA A 15 17.51 -71.68 -55.99
C ALA A 15 17.88 -71.17 -57.40
N LEU A 16 18.56 -70.02 -57.48
CA LEU A 16 19.04 -69.47 -58.75
C LEU A 16 20.20 -70.28 -59.38
N LEU A 17 21.06 -70.90 -58.55
CA LEU A 17 22.12 -71.76 -59.06
C LEU A 17 21.60 -73.13 -59.56
N ILE A 18 20.52 -73.64 -58.98
CA ILE A 18 19.90 -74.90 -59.41
C ILE A 18 19.03 -74.69 -60.67
N TYR A 19 18.47 -73.49 -60.86
CA TYR A 19 17.67 -73.15 -62.03
C TYR A 19 18.53 -72.60 -63.18
N ASN A 20 19.44 -73.42 -63.70
CA ASN A 20 20.14 -73.16 -64.95
C ASN A 20 19.53 -74.02 -66.07
N PRO A 21 18.52 -73.53 -66.81
CA PRO A 21 17.89 -74.30 -67.89
C PRO A 21 18.93 -74.63 -68.96
N GLY A 22 19.23 -75.92 -69.05
CA GLY A 22 20.26 -76.49 -69.89
C GLY A 22 20.09 -76.20 -71.38
N LYS A 23 21.26 -76.04 -71.99
CA LYS A 23 21.59 -76.16 -73.41
C LYS A 23 20.75 -77.24 -74.11
N THR A 24 19.92 -76.84 -75.07
CA THR A 24 19.39 -77.71 -76.12
C THR A 24 20.33 -77.68 -77.35
N PRO A 25 20.62 -78.84 -77.99
CA PRO A 25 21.46 -78.91 -79.19
C PRO A 25 20.75 -78.33 -80.43
N PRO A 26 21.51 -77.77 -81.41
CA PRO A 26 20.92 -77.18 -82.61
C PRO A 26 20.37 -78.26 -83.58
N PRO A 27 19.19 -78.05 -84.19
CA PRO A 27 18.67 -78.91 -85.24
C PRO A 27 19.36 -78.61 -86.61
N PRO A 28 19.32 -79.57 -87.55
CA PRO A 28 20.18 -79.56 -88.73
C PRO A 28 19.81 -78.49 -89.76
N GLU A 29 20.89 -77.98 -90.38
CA GLU A 29 20.97 -77.13 -91.55
C GLU A 29 19.96 -77.53 -92.64
N LYS A 30 19.03 -76.62 -92.94
CA LYS A 30 18.21 -76.65 -94.15
C LYS A 30 18.63 -75.54 -95.10
N GLU A 31 18.75 -75.93 -96.35
CA GLU A 31 19.23 -75.23 -97.52
C GLU A 31 18.71 -73.78 -97.67
N LYS A 32 19.66 -72.87 -97.88
CA LYS A 32 19.42 -71.48 -98.27
C LYS A 32 18.81 -71.43 -99.68
N LYS A 33 17.53 -71.05 -99.76
CA LYS A 33 16.95 -70.46 -100.97
C LYS A 33 17.34 -68.97 -101.07
N PRO A 34 17.86 -68.48 -102.20
CA PRO A 34 18.22 -67.08 -102.37
C PRO A 34 17.00 -66.29 -102.86
N SER A 35 16.07 -65.95 -101.98
CA SER A 35 15.00 -65.00 -102.33
C SER A 35 14.31 -64.35 -101.12
N ASP A 36 15.06 -63.78 -100.15
CA ASP A 36 14.42 -62.93 -99.14
C ASP A 36 15.33 -61.95 -98.38
N ASN A 37 16.24 -61.25 -99.07
CA ASN A 37 17.11 -60.25 -98.42
C ASN A 37 16.38 -58.96 -98.02
N ARG A 38 15.28 -58.59 -98.72
CA ARG A 38 14.52 -57.36 -98.41
C ARG A 38 13.65 -57.49 -97.16
N ASN A 39 13.08 -58.66 -96.88
CA ASN A 39 12.27 -58.87 -95.67
C ASN A 39 13.13 -58.93 -94.39
N LYS A 40 14.35 -59.48 -94.44
CA LYS A 40 15.25 -59.51 -93.28
C LYS A 40 15.78 -58.13 -92.88
N GLU A 41 16.08 -57.27 -93.86
CA GLU A 41 16.47 -55.87 -93.59
C GLU A 41 15.30 -55.06 -93.03
N ALA A 42 14.08 -55.27 -93.53
CA ALA A 42 12.87 -54.63 -93.00
C ALA A 42 12.55 -55.09 -91.56
N GLU A 43 12.73 -56.38 -91.24
CA GLU A 43 12.59 -56.87 -89.86
C GLU A 43 13.70 -56.35 -88.94
N ALA A 44 14.94 -56.25 -89.43
CA ALA A 44 16.05 -55.69 -88.65
C ALA A 44 15.84 -54.20 -88.35
N GLN A 45 15.34 -53.42 -89.32
CA GLN A 45 14.98 -52.02 -89.11
C GLN A 45 13.83 -51.86 -88.10
N LYS A 46 12.76 -52.66 -88.22
CA LYS A 46 11.66 -52.65 -87.25
C LYS A 46 12.12 -53.01 -85.83
N ARG A 47 13.03 -53.98 -85.68
CA ARG A 47 13.61 -54.34 -84.38
C ARG A 47 14.50 -53.22 -83.83
N ALA A 48 15.30 -52.57 -84.67
CA ALA A 48 16.12 -51.44 -84.27
C ALA A 48 15.29 -50.22 -83.84
N GLU A 49 14.18 -49.92 -84.53
CA GLU A 49 13.23 -48.88 -84.13
C GLU A 49 12.49 -49.23 -82.85
N ALA A 50 12.04 -50.48 -82.69
CA ALA A 50 11.41 -50.94 -81.46
C ALA A 50 12.37 -50.87 -80.27
N GLN A 51 13.65 -51.20 -80.47
CA GLN A 51 14.67 -51.11 -79.43
C GLN A 51 14.97 -49.66 -79.06
N LYS A 52 15.09 -48.75 -80.04
CA LYS A 52 15.24 -47.31 -79.77
C LYS A 52 14.06 -46.75 -78.96
N ARG A 53 12.82 -47.11 -79.32
CA ARG A 53 11.62 -46.71 -78.57
C ARG A 53 11.62 -47.28 -77.15
N ALA A 54 12.04 -48.53 -76.98
CA ALA A 54 12.16 -49.14 -75.66
C ALA A 54 13.23 -48.46 -74.79
N ASP A 55 14.39 -48.10 -75.38
CA ASP A 55 15.46 -47.38 -74.70
C ASP A 55 15.05 -45.95 -74.32
N GLU A 56 14.34 -45.25 -75.22
CA GLU A 56 13.77 -43.92 -74.96
C GLU A 56 12.70 -43.96 -73.87
N GLU A 57 11.81 -44.96 -73.90
CA GLU A 57 10.79 -45.18 -72.86
C GLU A 57 11.45 -45.52 -71.51
N GLN A 58 12.48 -46.36 -71.52
CA GLN A 58 13.23 -46.69 -70.30
C GLN A 58 13.95 -45.46 -69.74
N LYS A 59 14.53 -44.60 -70.60
CA LYS A 59 15.15 -43.34 -70.19
C LYS A 59 14.12 -42.38 -69.60
N ALA A 60 12.97 -42.21 -70.25
CA ALA A 60 11.87 -41.38 -69.77
C ALA A 60 11.31 -41.89 -68.42
N ALA A 61 11.19 -43.21 -68.26
CA ALA A 61 10.79 -43.83 -67.00
C ALA A 61 11.80 -43.55 -65.88
N ARG A 62 13.11 -43.69 -66.14
CA ARG A 62 14.17 -43.35 -65.17
C ARG A 62 14.16 -41.88 -64.78
N GLU A 63 13.96 -40.97 -65.72
CA GLU A 63 13.85 -39.54 -65.42
C GLU A 63 12.61 -39.22 -64.58
N ARG A 64 11.44 -39.81 -64.89
CA ARG A 64 10.23 -39.68 -64.07
C ARG A 64 10.44 -40.19 -62.64
N THR A 65 11.07 -41.35 -62.48
CA THR A 65 11.40 -41.90 -61.16
C THR A 65 12.37 -40.98 -60.41
N LYS A 66 13.39 -40.44 -61.08
CA LYS A 66 14.34 -39.49 -60.47
C LYS A 66 13.63 -38.24 -59.96
N VAL A 67 12.75 -37.63 -60.79
CA VAL A 67 11.97 -36.44 -60.40
C VAL A 67 11.04 -36.74 -59.22
N GLN A 68 10.36 -37.90 -59.22
CA GLN A 68 9.50 -38.30 -58.09
C GLN A 68 10.29 -38.50 -56.79
N LEU A 69 11.50 -39.09 -56.86
CA LEU A 69 12.36 -39.26 -55.69
C LEU A 69 12.86 -37.90 -55.17
N GLU A 70 13.25 -36.99 -56.05
CA GLU A 70 13.65 -35.63 -55.66
C GLU A 70 12.48 -34.85 -55.03
N GLN A 71 11.26 -34.97 -55.57
CA GLN A 71 10.06 -34.37 -54.98
C GLN A 71 9.78 -34.92 -53.58
N ARG A 72 9.81 -36.25 -53.41
CA ARG A 72 9.63 -36.89 -52.09
C ARG A 72 10.73 -36.48 -51.10
N ALA A 73 11.97 -36.34 -51.55
CA ALA A 73 13.06 -35.88 -50.71
C ALA A 73 12.86 -34.42 -50.25
N ARG A 74 12.41 -33.54 -51.15
CA ARG A 74 12.08 -32.14 -50.82
C ARG A 74 10.90 -32.04 -49.86
N GLU A 75 9.84 -32.81 -50.06
CA GLU A 75 8.68 -32.84 -49.15
C GLU A 75 9.08 -33.34 -47.76
N LYS A 76 9.91 -34.39 -47.69
CA LYS A 76 10.42 -34.90 -46.41
C LYS A 76 11.27 -33.85 -45.69
N ALA A 77 12.17 -33.18 -46.41
CA ALA A 77 12.99 -32.11 -45.85
C ALA A 77 12.16 -30.90 -45.41
N ALA A 78 11.10 -30.54 -46.14
CA ALA A 78 10.17 -29.48 -45.77
C ALA A 78 9.41 -29.81 -44.47
N LYS A 79 8.87 -31.03 -44.37
CA LYS A 79 8.20 -31.51 -43.15
C LYS A 79 9.13 -31.55 -41.94
N GLU A 80 10.38 -31.97 -42.15
CA GLU A 80 11.39 -31.98 -41.08
C GLU A 80 11.74 -30.57 -40.60
N ARG A 81 11.89 -29.60 -41.53
CA ARG A 81 12.09 -28.19 -41.18
C ARG A 81 10.91 -27.59 -40.44
N GLU A 82 9.68 -27.89 -40.88
CA GLU A 82 8.46 -27.44 -40.19
C GLU A 82 8.38 -28.00 -38.76
N ALA A 83 8.70 -29.29 -38.58
CA ALA A 83 8.75 -29.92 -37.27
C ALA A 83 9.82 -29.28 -36.36
N GLN A 84 11.00 -28.98 -36.91
CA GLN A 84 12.07 -28.28 -36.17
C GLN A 84 11.67 -26.85 -35.79
N GLN A 85 11.00 -26.12 -36.69
CA GLN A 85 10.49 -24.78 -36.40
C GLN A 85 9.44 -24.80 -35.29
N LYS A 86 8.46 -25.71 -35.37
CA LYS A 86 7.45 -25.89 -34.32
C LYS A 86 8.08 -26.27 -32.98
N ALA A 87 9.08 -27.15 -32.97
CA ALA A 87 9.79 -27.51 -31.75
C ALA A 87 10.59 -26.34 -31.16
N ALA A 88 11.18 -25.48 -32.01
CA ALA A 88 11.89 -24.29 -31.56
C ALA A 88 10.92 -23.23 -30.99
N GLU A 89 9.77 -23.03 -31.64
CA GLU A 89 8.71 -22.12 -31.18
C GLU A 89 8.14 -22.54 -29.82
N LEU A 90 7.84 -23.83 -29.64
CA LEU A 90 7.39 -24.36 -28.35
C LEU A 90 8.41 -24.14 -27.24
N LYS A 91 9.71 -24.36 -27.51
CA LYS A 91 10.78 -24.09 -26.54
C LYS A 91 10.93 -22.60 -26.22
N ALA A 92 10.72 -21.73 -27.20
CA ALA A 92 10.75 -20.29 -26.99
C ALA A 92 9.57 -19.84 -26.12
N ALA A 93 8.36 -20.35 -26.40
CA ALA A 93 7.16 -20.07 -25.62
C ALA A 93 7.27 -20.59 -24.17
N GLU A 94 7.83 -21.79 -23.96
CA GLU A 94 8.09 -22.34 -22.63
C GLU A 94 9.05 -21.46 -21.82
N LYS A 95 10.14 -21.01 -22.44
CA LYS A 95 11.11 -20.10 -21.81
C LYS A 95 10.53 -18.73 -21.51
N GLU A 96 9.63 -18.22 -22.35
CA GLU A 96 8.92 -16.97 -22.11
C GLU A 96 7.94 -17.10 -20.94
N ALA A 97 7.19 -18.20 -20.88
CA ALA A 97 6.29 -18.49 -19.76
C ALA A 97 7.05 -18.62 -18.44
N GLU A 98 8.22 -19.27 -18.43
CA GLU A 98 9.07 -19.38 -17.24
C GLU A 98 9.57 -18.00 -16.78
N ARG A 99 9.97 -17.13 -17.71
CA ARG A 99 10.37 -15.75 -17.39
C ARG A 99 9.23 -14.94 -16.79
N GLN A 100 8.03 -15.02 -17.37
CA GLN A 100 6.85 -14.33 -16.85
C GLN A 100 6.47 -14.84 -15.45
N ALA A 101 6.56 -16.16 -15.22
CA ALA A 101 6.32 -16.73 -13.90
C ALA A 101 7.37 -16.26 -12.86
N ALA A 102 8.64 -16.20 -13.25
CA ALA A 102 9.71 -15.70 -12.38
C ALA A 102 9.55 -14.20 -12.05
N GLU A 103 9.16 -13.38 -13.04
CA GLU A 103 8.88 -11.96 -12.85
C GLU A 103 7.67 -11.75 -11.91
N ALA A 104 6.58 -12.48 -12.14
CA ALA A 104 5.40 -12.42 -11.27
C ALA A 104 5.73 -12.84 -9.82
N ALA A 105 6.57 -13.86 -9.64
CA ALA A 105 7.05 -14.28 -8.32
C ALA A 105 7.92 -13.21 -7.65
N ALA A 106 8.79 -12.54 -8.41
CA ALA A 106 9.64 -11.45 -7.89
C ALA A 106 8.80 -10.24 -7.45
N VAL A 107 7.81 -9.84 -8.26
CA VAL A 107 6.88 -8.74 -7.92
C VAL A 107 6.09 -9.08 -6.65
N LYS A 108 5.58 -10.31 -6.53
CA LYS A 108 4.88 -10.76 -5.33
C LYS A 108 5.78 -10.74 -4.08
N ALA A 109 7.02 -11.21 -4.20
CA ALA A 109 7.98 -11.20 -3.10
C ALA A 109 8.34 -9.77 -2.65
N GLU A 110 8.48 -8.83 -3.60
CA GLU A 110 8.73 -7.43 -3.27
C GLU A 110 7.53 -6.79 -2.56
N ALA A 111 6.31 -7.07 -3.01
CA ALA A 111 5.08 -6.59 -2.37
C ALA A 111 4.94 -7.12 -0.93
N GLU A 112 5.20 -8.41 -0.71
CA GLU A 112 5.19 -9.03 0.62
C GLU A 112 6.26 -8.42 1.54
N LYS A 113 7.46 -8.14 1.02
CA LYS A 113 8.52 -7.47 1.78
C LYS A 113 8.13 -6.06 2.20
N LYS A 114 7.53 -5.27 1.29
CA LYS A 114 7.04 -3.91 1.61
C LYS A 114 5.94 -3.94 2.66
N ALA A 115 4.99 -4.87 2.53
CA ALA A 115 3.92 -5.05 3.52
C ALA A 115 4.48 -5.45 4.91
N ALA A 116 5.47 -6.34 4.95
CA ALA A 116 6.12 -6.73 6.20
C ALA A 116 6.88 -5.57 6.86
N GLU A 117 7.59 -4.75 6.07
CA GLU A 117 8.29 -3.55 6.57
C GLU A 117 7.32 -2.51 7.14
N GLU A 118 6.21 -2.25 6.44
CA GLU A 118 5.18 -1.32 6.93
C GLU A 118 4.52 -1.82 8.22
N ALA A 119 4.22 -3.12 8.30
CA ALA A 119 3.69 -3.74 9.51
C ALA A 119 4.68 -3.66 10.68
N ALA A 120 5.98 -3.80 10.42
CA ALA A 120 7.02 -3.64 11.44
C ALA A 120 7.09 -2.19 11.95
N LYS A 121 7.06 -1.19 11.05
CA LYS A 121 7.04 0.23 11.43
C LYS A 121 5.82 0.59 12.28
N LYS A 122 4.63 0.15 11.89
CA LYS A 122 3.39 0.35 12.66
C LYS A 122 3.47 -0.26 14.05
N ARG A 123 4.02 -1.48 14.18
CA ARG A 123 4.24 -2.13 15.49
C ARG A 123 5.25 -1.39 16.35
N GLU A 124 6.32 -0.86 15.77
CA GLU A 124 7.30 -0.08 16.52
C GLU A 124 6.71 1.24 17.03
N GLU A 125 5.95 1.94 16.19
CA GLU A 125 5.25 3.17 16.55
C GLU A 125 4.21 2.93 17.65
N GLN A 126 3.42 1.85 17.53
CA GLN A 126 2.47 1.45 18.57
C GLN A 126 3.18 1.19 19.90
N LYS A 127 4.29 0.44 19.91
CA LYS A 127 5.08 0.21 21.14
C LYS A 127 5.62 1.50 21.75
N LYS A 128 6.07 2.46 20.93
CA LYS A 128 6.52 3.77 21.41
C LYS A 128 5.37 4.57 22.03
N ARG A 129 4.18 4.52 21.43
CA ARG A 129 2.98 5.17 21.96
C ARG A 129 2.55 4.55 23.29
N GLU A 130 2.45 3.22 23.36
CA GLU A 130 2.13 2.50 24.59
C GLU A 130 3.15 2.80 25.72
N ALA A 131 4.44 2.86 25.40
CA ALA A 131 5.48 3.23 26.36
C ALA A 131 5.32 4.67 26.86
N ARG A 132 4.99 5.62 25.97
CA ARG A 132 4.76 7.02 26.34
C ARG A 132 3.51 7.17 27.21
N GLU A 133 2.42 6.51 26.86
CA GLU A 133 1.18 6.51 27.65
C GLU A 133 1.40 5.90 29.03
N LYS A 134 2.16 4.81 29.14
CA LYS A 134 2.53 4.22 30.43
C LYS A 134 3.41 5.16 31.27
N ALA A 135 4.39 5.83 30.65
CA ALA A 135 5.24 6.79 31.35
C ALA A 135 4.42 8.01 31.85
N GLU A 136 3.49 8.51 31.04
CA GLU A 136 2.61 9.62 31.42
C GLU A 136 1.63 9.22 32.53
N ALA A 137 1.11 7.99 32.50
CA ALA A 137 0.27 7.47 33.58
C ALA A 137 1.07 7.36 34.89
N GLU A 138 2.33 6.92 34.85
CA GLU A 138 3.19 6.82 36.03
C GLU A 138 3.54 8.20 36.60
N THR A 139 3.82 9.20 35.75
CA THR A 139 4.10 10.57 36.23
C THR A 139 2.86 11.20 36.85
N LYS A 140 1.68 11.04 36.24
CA LYS A 140 0.42 11.51 36.82
C LYS A 140 0.14 10.84 38.17
N ALA A 141 0.33 9.53 38.29
CA ALA A 141 0.14 8.80 39.55
C ALA A 141 1.09 9.28 40.66
N LYS A 142 2.36 9.57 40.33
CA LYS A 142 3.32 10.16 41.29
C LYS A 142 2.94 11.58 41.69
N GLU A 143 2.47 12.39 40.74
CA GLU A 143 2.04 13.76 41.02
C GLU A 143 0.80 13.77 41.93
N THR A 144 -0.20 12.92 41.67
CA THR A 144 -1.39 12.79 42.52
C THR A 144 -1.02 12.35 43.93
N ALA A 145 -0.15 11.36 44.08
CA ALA A 145 0.31 10.90 45.39
C ALA A 145 1.06 12.00 46.16
N ARG A 146 1.87 12.81 45.47
CA ARG A 146 2.57 13.96 46.09
C ARG A 146 1.58 15.03 46.55
N ARG A 147 0.60 15.40 45.72
CA ARG A 147 -0.42 16.40 46.08
C ARG A 147 -1.27 15.94 47.26
N GLU A 148 -1.59 14.65 47.32
CA GLU A 148 -2.34 14.08 48.44
C GLU A 148 -1.54 14.12 49.75
N ALA A 149 -0.24 13.77 49.70
CA ALA A 149 0.65 13.89 50.85
C ALA A 149 0.81 15.34 51.33
N GLU A 150 0.92 16.30 50.39
CA GLU A 150 1.03 17.73 50.70
C GLU A 150 -0.26 18.28 51.33
N ARG A 151 -1.42 17.84 50.83
CA ARG A 151 -2.72 18.19 51.43
C ARG A 151 -2.87 17.64 52.85
N GLN A 152 -2.49 16.38 53.09
CA GLN A 152 -2.52 15.79 54.43
C GLN A 152 -1.58 16.51 55.40
N ALA A 153 -0.39 16.93 54.95
CA ALA A 153 0.54 17.71 55.76
C ALA A 153 -0.02 19.11 56.08
N ALA A 154 -0.67 19.77 55.12
CA ALA A 154 -1.31 21.07 55.32
C ALA A 154 -2.50 20.99 56.28
N GLU A 155 -3.35 19.96 56.17
CA GLU A 155 -4.46 19.71 57.12
C GLU A 155 -3.94 19.46 58.54
N ALA A 156 -2.90 18.63 58.70
CA ALA A 156 -2.29 18.39 60.01
C ALA A 156 -1.69 19.67 60.63
N ALA A 157 -1.06 20.52 59.80
CA ALA A 157 -0.54 21.81 60.25
C ALA A 157 -1.66 22.81 60.61
N ALA A 158 -2.77 22.80 59.86
CA ALA A 158 -3.94 23.63 60.13
C ALA A 158 -4.65 23.21 61.42
N GLN A 159 -4.80 21.91 61.68
CA GLN A 159 -5.34 21.40 62.95
C GLN A 159 -4.48 21.81 64.15
N LYS A 160 -3.15 21.70 64.02
CA LYS A 160 -2.20 22.18 65.05
C LYS A 160 -2.32 23.68 65.32
N LYS A 161 -2.44 24.48 64.26
CA LYS A 161 -2.69 25.93 64.37
C LYS A 161 -4.07 26.23 64.95
N GLU A 162 -5.10 25.45 64.66
CA GLU A 162 -6.44 25.63 65.22
C GLU A 162 -6.50 25.25 66.71
N GLU A 163 -5.76 24.23 67.14
CA GLU A 163 -5.57 23.91 68.57
C GLU A 163 -4.80 25.03 69.31
N GLU A 164 -3.76 25.60 68.70
CA GLU A 164 -3.08 26.79 69.24
C GLU A 164 -4.01 28.03 69.24
N ARG A 165 -4.89 28.18 68.23
CA ARG A 165 -5.87 29.27 68.17
C ARG A 165 -7.00 29.10 69.19
N LYS A 166 -7.40 27.87 69.53
CA LYS A 166 -8.35 27.57 70.61
C LYS A 166 -7.75 27.79 72.00
N ALA A 167 -6.42 27.74 72.14
CA ALA A 167 -5.73 28.18 73.34
C ALA A 167 -5.55 29.71 73.45
N ALA A 168 -5.57 30.43 72.32
CA ALA A 168 -5.36 31.88 72.26
C ALA A 168 -6.65 32.73 72.17
N LYS A 169 -7.83 32.13 71.92
CA LYS A 169 -9.08 32.86 71.74
C LYS A 169 -9.92 32.89 73.03
N ALA A 170 -9.38 33.56 74.05
CA ALA A 170 -10.14 34.13 75.17
C ALA A 170 -10.24 35.67 75.09
N GLU A 171 -9.59 36.31 74.11
CA GLU A 171 -9.72 37.75 73.88
C GLU A 171 -9.80 38.04 72.38
N THR A 172 -10.47 39.15 72.09
CA THR A 172 -10.58 39.87 70.82
C THR A 172 -11.53 39.34 69.76
N GLU A 173 -12.77 39.78 69.93
CA GLU A 173 -13.76 40.12 68.91
C GLU A 173 -13.24 41.33 68.10
N GLU A 174 -13.06 41.20 66.78
CA GLU A 174 -13.04 42.38 65.91
C GLU A 174 -13.38 42.03 64.44
N THR A 175 -14.21 42.89 63.89
CA THR A 175 -14.86 42.91 62.58
C THR A 175 -13.88 43.24 61.45
N VAL A 176 -13.99 42.57 60.29
CA VAL A 176 -13.28 42.95 59.06
C VAL A 176 -14.28 43.36 57.97
N PRO A 177 -14.12 44.53 57.33
CA PRO A 177 -15.06 45.06 56.37
C PRO A 177 -14.92 44.43 54.98
N GLU A 178 -16.07 44.36 54.33
CA GLU A 178 -16.34 43.90 52.97
C GLU A 178 -16.02 45.01 51.97
N THR A 179 -14.82 45.01 51.41
CA THR A 179 -14.50 45.82 50.22
C THR A 179 -13.92 44.89 49.17
N ILE A 180 -14.76 44.57 48.17
CA ILE A 180 -14.38 43.84 46.96
C ILE A 180 -13.37 44.71 46.20
N PRO A 181 -12.18 44.19 45.83
CA PRO A 181 -11.23 44.95 45.04
C PRO A 181 -11.83 45.31 43.67
N GLU A 182 -11.77 46.59 43.33
CA GLU A 182 -12.35 47.16 42.11
C GLU A 182 -11.50 46.74 40.89
N ILE A 183 -12.10 45.98 39.97
CA ILE A 183 -11.47 45.56 38.71
C ILE A 183 -11.77 46.64 37.66
N PRO A 184 -10.81 46.99 36.78
CA PRO A 184 -11.03 47.97 35.73
C PRO A 184 -12.25 47.64 34.86
N GLU A 185 -12.99 48.66 34.42
CA GLU A 185 -14.03 48.48 33.42
C GLU A 185 -13.39 48.39 32.02
N TYR A 186 -13.65 47.28 31.33
CA TYR A 186 -13.20 47.02 29.97
C TYR A 186 -14.21 47.54 28.94
N PRO A 187 -13.75 48.00 27.75
CA PRO A 187 -14.60 48.34 26.62
C PRO A 187 -15.53 47.20 26.20
N GLU A 188 -16.52 47.46 25.33
CA GLU A 188 -17.32 46.40 24.73
C GLU A 188 -16.48 45.46 23.87
N PHE A 189 -16.93 44.21 23.74
CA PHE A 189 -16.19 43.22 22.97
C PHE A 189 -16.34 43.47 21.47
N SER A 190 -15.22 43.45 20.73
CA SER A 190 -15.21 43.61 19.29
C SER A 190 -14.55 42.42 18.61
N HIS A 191 -15.24 41.80 17.64
CA HIS A 191 -14.71 40.77 16.75
C HIS A 191 -13.99 41.36 15.51
N SER A 192 -13.63 42.65 15.53
CA SER A 192 -12.97 43.33 14.42
C SER A 192 -11.70 42.62 13.93
N ARG A 193 -11.00 41.91 14.82
CA ARG A 193 -9.82 41.13 14.48
C ARG A 193 -10.10 40.00 13.48
N LEU A 194 -11.28 39.37 13.55
CA LEU A 194 -11.69 38.36 12.58
C LEU A 194 -12.04 38.99 11.22
N LEU A 195 -12.68 40.17 11.23
CA LEU A 195 -12.95 40.93 10.01
C LEU A 195 -11.64 41.37 9.32
N GLU A 196 -10.65 41.80 10.09
CA GLU A 196 -9.31 42.12 9.61
C GLU A 196 -8.58 40.89 9.00
N MET A 197 -8.91 39.68 9.48
CA MET A 197 -8.43 38.42 8.91
C MET A 197 -9.21 37.98 7.65
N GLY A 198 -10.21 38.75 7.24
CA GLY A 198 -10.97 38.53 6.01
C GLY A 198 -12.19 37.62 6.18
N LEU A 199 -12.63 37.37 7.41
CA LEU A 199 -13.88 36.65 7.67
C LEU A 199 -15.08 37.58 7.46
N SER A 200 -16.22 37.00 7.07
CA SER A 200 -17.49 37.73 7.06
C SER A 200 -18.00 37.99 8.48
N ASP A 201 -18.96 38.91 8.64
CA ASP A 201 -19.61 39.17 9.94
C ASP A 201 -20.29 37.91 10.48
N GLU A 202 -20.94 37.14 9.60
CA GLU A 202 -21.61 35.89 9.94
C GLU A 202 -20.62 34.83 10.42
N GLU A 203 -19.52 34.63 9.69
CA GLU A 203 -18.46 33.68 10.09
C GLU A 203 -17.84 34.11 11.43
N ALA A 204 -17.60 35.41 11.62
CA ALA A 204 -17.04 35.92 12.86
C ALA A 204 -17.97 35.69 14.06
N ARG A 205 -19.29 35.82 13.87
CA ARG A 205 -20.30 35.50 14.91
C ARG A 205 -20.24 34.04 15.34
N GLU A 206 -20.04 33.10 14.41
CA GLU A 206 -19.90 31.67 14.75
C GLU A 206 -18.72 31.42 15.69
N PHE A 207 -17.57 32.08 15.46
CA PHE A 207 -16.43 32.00 16.38
C PHE A 207 -16.72 32.64 17.75
N VAL A 208 -17.49 33.73 17.77
CA VAL A 208 -17.92 34.34 19.04
C VAL A 208 -18.87 33.42 19.81
N ASP A 209 -19.78 32.73 19.14
CA ASP A 209 -20.66 31.73 19.75
C ASP A 209 -19.88 30.53 20.33
N GLU A 210 -18.85 30.08 19.62
CA GLU A 210 -17.93 29.06 20.14
C GLU A 210 -17.19 29.56 21.39
N LEU A 211 -16.71 30.80 21.37
CA LEU A 211 -16.07 31.43 22.53
C LEU A 211 -17.01 31.52 23.74
N ILE A 212 -18.27 31.96 23.52
CA ILE A 212 -19.30 32.00 24.58
C ILE A 212 -19.45 30.62 25.21
N THR A 213 -19.61 29.58 24.38
CA THR A 213 -19.76 28.19 24.84
C THR A 213 -18.52 27.71 25.60
N GLN A 214 -17.32 28.04 25.13
CA GLN A 214 -16.07 27.70 25.80
C GLN A 214 -15.98 28.36 27.19
N ILE A 215 -16.32 29.64 27.32
CA ILE A 215 -16.31 30.35 28.60
C ILE A 215 -17.34 29.74 29.55
N GLU A 216 -18.57 29.49 29.09
CA GLU A 216 -19.64 28.87 29.88
C GLU A 216 -19.22 27.54 30.49
N ASN A 217 -18.55 26.69 29.70
CA ASN A 217 -18.05 25.40 30.16
C ASN A 217 -16.89 25.50 31.15
N GLN A 218 -16.10 26.57 31.09
CA GLN A 218 -14.93 26.74 31.95
C GLN A 218 -15.23 27.43 33.27
N ILE A 219 -16.24 28.31 33.34
CA ILE A 219 -16.67 28.96 34.59
C ILE A 219 -16.84 27.98 35.76
N PRO A 220 -17.58 26.85 35.64
CA PRO A 220 -17.73 25.92 36.75
C PRO A 220 -16.41 25.24 37.15
N LEU A 221 -15.49 25.02 36.19
CA LEU A 221 -14.18 24.44 36.46
C LEU A 221 -13.28 25.44 37.20
N ILE A 222 -13.30 26.72 36.79
CA ILE A 222 -12.60 27.80 37.48
C ILE A 222 -13.14 27.98 38.90
N GLN A 223 -14.45 27.95 39.08
CA GLN A 223 -15.08 27.99 40.41
C GLN A 223 -14.59 26.85 41.30
N ALA A 224 -14.57 25.61 40.78
CA ALA A 224 -14.08 24.47 41.54
C ALA A 224 -12.59 24.62 41.93
N ALA A 225 -11.77 25.21 41.05
CA ALA A 225 -10.37 25.51 41.38
C ALA A 225 -10.24 26.60 42.44
N ILE A 226 -11.09 27.65 42.40
CA ILE A 226 -11.19 28.67 43.46
C ILE A 226 -11.53 28.01 44.79
N ASP A 227 -12.54 27.13 44.83
CA ASP A 227 -12.96 26.46 46.06
C ASP A 227 -11.86 25.53 46.62
N ALA A 228 -11.03 24.97 45.73
CA ALA A 228 -9.85 24.18 46.07
C ALA A 228 -8.59 25.01 46.39
N ASN A 229 -8.62 26.34 46.27
CA ASN A 229 -7.46 27.24 46.32
C ASN A 229 -6.32 26.85 45.33
N ASP A 230 -6.65 26.23 44.18
CA ASP A 230 -5.66 25.78 43.19
C ASP A 230 -5.43 26.87 42.11
N PHE A 231 -4.56 27.84 42.43
CA PHE A 231 -4.21 28.94 41.53
C PHE A 231 -3.56 28.48 40.22
N HIS A 232 -2.85 27.35 40.23
CA HIS A 232 -2.27 26.79 39.02
C HIS A 232 -3.33 26.26 38.06
N GLN A 233 -4.38 25.61 38.60
CA GLN A 233 -5.53 25.21 37.77
C GLN A 233 -6.29 26.42 37.25
N MET A 234 -6.55 27.43 38.09
CA MET A 234 -7.18 28.67 37.64
C MET A 234 -6.36 29.32 36.49
N GLU A 235 -5.03 29.41 36.64
CA GLU A 235 -4.13 29.98 35.64
C GLU A 235 -4.21 29.20 34.32
N ARG A 236 -4.14 27.86 34.37
CA ARG A 236 -4.22 27.04 33.15
C ARG A 236 -5.54 27.22 32.39
N MET A 237 -6.66 27.22 33.12
CA MET A 237 -7.98 27.38 32.51
C MET A 237 -8.17 28.76 31.91
N THR A 238 -7.84 29.82 32.67
CA THR A 238 -7.90 31.20 32.17
C THR A 238 -6.93 31.43 31.00
N HIS A 239 -5.74 30.80 31.02
CA HIS A 239 -4.78 30.86 29.91
C HIS A 239 -5.37 30.29 28.61
N SER A 240 -6.02 29.13 28.69
CA SER A 240 -6.63 28.47 27.53
C SER A 240 -7.72 29.33 26.90
N ILE A 241 -8.60 29.92 27.71
CA ILE A 241 -9.72 30.74 27.22
C ILE A 241 -9.20 32.08 26.69
N LYS A 242 -8.23 32.70 27.38
CA LYS A 242 -7.55 33.92 26.92
C LYS A 242 -6.95 33.73 25.52
N GLY A 243 -6.36 32.56 25.25
CA GLY A 243 -5.82 32.22 23.93
C GLY A 243 -6.88 32.31 22.83
N SER A 244 -8.08 31.76 23.09
CA SER A 244 -9.21 31.87 22.16
C SER A 244 -9.72 33.32 22.06
N SER A 245 -10.01 33.97 23.20
CA SER A 245 -10.66 35.28 23.22
C SER A 245 -9.84 36.37 22.55
N THR A 246 -8.51 36.39 22.75
CA THR A 246 -7.61 37.39 22.18
C THR A 246 -7.33 37.18 20.69
N ASN A 247 -7.51 35.96 20.17
CA ASN A 247 -7.44 35.68 18.74
C ASN A 247 -8.72 36.11 18.01
N ILE A 248 -9.87 35.99 18.68
CA ILE A 248 -11.19 36.34 18.14
C ILE A 248 -11.43 37.84 18.19
N GLY A 249 -11.04 38.52 19.27
CA GLY A 249 -11.41 39.92 19.46
C GLY A 249 -10.58 40.68 20.49
N THR A 250 -11.06 41.89 20.78
CA THR A 250 -10.49 42.82 21.77
C THR A 250 -11.60 43.40 22.63
N GLY A 251 -11.27 43.97 23.80
CA GLY A 251 -12.27 44.48 24.73
C GLY A 251 -12.99 43.38 25.50
N GLY A 252 -13.88 43.80 26.40
CA GLY A 252 -14.80 42.95 27.15
C GLY A 252 -14.13 41.75 27.79
N VAL A 253 -14.58 40.55 27.42
CA VAL A 253 -14.04 39.28 27.94
C VAL A 253 -12.57 39.07 27.59
N ALA A 254 -12.06 39.59 26.46
CA ALA A 254 -10.70 39.32 26.03
C ALA A 254 -9.69 40.04 26.93
N ASP A 255 -9.90 41.33 27.18
CA ASP A 255 -9.02 42.13 28.03
C ASP A 255 -9.12 41.70 29.49
N LEU A 256 -10.33 41.40 29.98
CA LEU A 256 -10.53 40.82 31.31
C LEU A 256 -9.75 39.52 31.49
N LEU A 257 -9.76 38.61 30.52
CA LEU A 257 -9.05 37.34 30.60
C LEU A 257 -7.53 37.51 30.53
N VAL A 258 -7.04 38.57 29.88
CA VAL A 258 -5.61 38.94 29.91
C VAL A 258 -5.21 39.36 31.32
N ASP A 259 -5.98 40.24 31.93
CA ASP A 259 -5.68 40.74 33.29
C ASP A 259 -5.87 39.65 34.33
N TYR A 260 -6.92 38.86 34.22
CA TYR A 260 -7.18 37.75 35.14
C TYR A 260 -6.06 36.70 35.07
N ASN A 261 -5.62 36.29 33.88
CA ASN A 261 -4.51 35.35 33.75
C ASN A 261 -3.18 35.95 34.23
N THR A 262 -2.94 37.24 33.98
CA THR A 262 -1.74 37.94 34.46
C THR A 262 -1.70 38.00 35.98
N TYR A 263 -2.84 38.29 36.59
CA TYR A 263 -3.03 38.23 38.03
C TYR A 263 -2.73 36.82 38.55
N LEU A 264 -3.36 35.77 38.01
CA LEU A 264 -3.18 34.40 38.50
C LEU A 264 -1.74 33.86 38.39
N LYS A 265 -0.90 34.45 37.53
CA LYS A 265 0.53 34.10 37.46
C LYS A 265 1.36 34.63 38.62
N THR A 266 0.92 35.71 39.26
CA THR A 266 1.72 36.46 40.24
C THR A 266 1.04 36.60 41.60
N GLY A 267 -0.29 36.63 41.62
CA GLY A 267 -1.15 36.82 42.78
C GLY A 267 -1.72 35.52 43.35
N HIS A 268 -1.98 35.56 44.65
CA HIS A 268 -2.52 34.45 45.44
C HIS A 268 -3.67 34.91 46.36
N ASP A 269 -4.25 36.08 46.10
CA ASP A 269 -5.39 36.63 46.83
C ASP A 269 -6.72 36.07 46.29
N LEU A 270 -7.35 35.23 47.09
CA LEU A 270 -8.56 34.51 46.72
C LEU A 270 -9.77 35.45 46.52
N PRO A 271 -10.05 36.42 47.41
CA PRO A 271 -11.00 37.50 47.16
C PRO A 271 -10.88 38.14 45.78
N LEU A 272 -9.66 38.51 45.36
CA LEU A 272 -9.44 39.11 44.05
C LEU A 272 -9.68 38.12 42.90
N ALA A 273 -9.26 36.86 43.03
CA ALA A 273 -9.59 35.82 42.03
C ALA A 273 -11.11 35.63 41.88
N LYS A 274 -11.85 35.64 43.00
CA LYS A 274 -13.32 35.60 42.98
C LYS A 274 -13.92 36.82 42.30
N ALA A 275 -13.41 38.01 42.58
CA ALA A 275 -13.86 39.23 41.93
C ALA A 275 -13.66 39.16 40.40
N TYR A 276 -12.54 38.61 39.93
CA TYR A 276 -12.31 38.39 38.50
C TYR A 276 -13.27 37.37 37.88
N LEU A 277 -13.57 36.27 38.57
CA LEU A 277 -14.56 35.30 38.09
C LEU A 277 -15.97 35.90 38.01
N GLU A 278 -16.38 36.71 38.99
CA GLU A 278 -17.68 37.39 38.94
C GLU A 278 -17.74 38.40 37.78
N ASN A 279 -16.66 39.16 37.55
CA ASN A 279 -16.57 40.02 36.38
C ASN A 279 -16.63 39.22 35.07
N LEU A 280 -16.03 38.03 35.01
CA LEU A 280 -16.11 37.17 33.82
C LEU A 280 -17.54 36.74 33.52
N LYS A 281 -18.35 36.45 34.55
CA LYS A 281 -19.78 36.16 34.39
C LYS A 281 -20.54 37.37 33.87
N ILE A 282 -20.25 38.57 34.37
CA ILE A 282 -20.87 39.83 33.92
C ILE A 282 -20.53 40.10 32.45
N TYR A 283 -19.26 40.04 32.07
CA TYR A 283 -18.83 40.29 30.70
C TYR A 283 -19.29 39.20 29.72
N LEU A 284 -19.41 37.96 30.18
CA LEU A 284 -20.05 36.90 29.39
C LEU A 284 -21.53 37.20 29.13
N ALA A 285 -22.26 37.71 30.12
CA ALA A 285 -23.65 38.11 29.94
C ALA A 285 -23.78 39.26 28.92
N LYS A 286 -22.92 40.28 29.03
CA LYS A 286 -22.84 41.37 28.04
C LYS A 286 -22.51 40.85 26.64
N LEU A 287 -21.54 39.95 26.52
CA LEU A 287 -21.17 39.32 25.25
C LEU A 287 -22.35 38.57 24.62
N ARG A 288 -23.10 37.81 25.42
CA ARG A 288 -24.29 37.12 24.95
C ARG A 288 -25.37 38.07 24.47
N GLU A 289 -25.59 39.18 25.17
CA GLU A 289 -26.55 40.20 24.76
C GLU A 289 -26.14 40.88 23.44
N GLN A 290 -24.84 41.07 23.22
CA GLN A 290 -24.31 41.72 22.02
C GLN A 290 -24.41 40.85 20.77
N TYR A 291 -24.38 39.52 20.89
CA TYR A 291 -24.27 38.57 19.75
C TYR A 291 -25.45 37.60 19.59
N ARG A 292 -26.48 37.69 20.44
CA ARG A 292 -27.76 36.97 20.28
C ARG A 292 -28.80 37.83 19.59
#